data_AF-A0AA38T4L0-F1
#
_entry.id   AF-A0AA38T4L0-F1
#
_cell.length_a   1.000
_cell.length_b   1.000
_cell.length_c   1.000
_cell.angle_alpha   90.00
_cell.angle_beta   90.00
_cell.angle_gamma   90.00
#
_symmetry.space_group_name_H-M   'P 1'
#
loop_
_entity.id
_entity.type
_entity.pdbx_description
1 polymer ?
#
loop_
_entity_poly.entity_id
_entity_poly.type
_entity_poly.pdbx_seq_one_letter_code
_entity_poly.pdbx_strand_id
1 'polypeptide(L)'
;MMASSFSSPAPLYLHNPHHNFLSLSLSLFNNNFSCYNKRTTFMTLKAQATAEKKTPLDTRMLVFVPPHPLIKHWVSVLRNEQTPSPIFRNAMAELGRLLIYEASRDWLPTISGEIQSPLGVASVEFVDPREPVAVVPLLRAGLALAEHASSILPATNTYHLGNYRISSCVQSMAQGVSRDEETLQPTVYLNKLPKKISEGTRVLVVDPMLATGGTIVAAIDLVKERGVDNERIKVVCAVTCPSALQKLSENYPGLHVYAGIIDPTITDKGMIIPGLGDAGDRSYGT
;
A
#
# COMPACT_ATOMS: atom_id res chain seq x y z
N MET A 1 -26.32 -49.81 -19.44
CA MET A 1 -27.72 -50.20 -19.18
C MET A 1 -27.79 -50.80 -17.79
N MET A 2 -28.33 -50.06 -16.81
CA MET A 2 -29.11 -50.54 -15.66
C MET A 2 -29.42 -49.34 -14.76
N ALA A 3 -30.70 -49.24 -14.39
CA ALA A 3 -31.27 -48.73 -13.12
C ALA A 3 -30.92 -47.27 -12.68
N SER A 4 -31.81 -46.47 -12.08
CA SER A 4 -33.13 -46.69 -11.49
C SER A 4 -33.81 -45.34 -11.21
N SER A 5 -35.12 -45.43 -11.04
CA SER A 5 -36.19 -44.43 -10.98
C SER A 5 -36.38 -43.70 -9.62
N PHE A 6 -37.38 -42.80 -9.63
CA PHE A 6 -38.17 -42.16 -8.55
C PHE A 6 -37.75 -40.72 -8.16
N SER A 7 -38.63 -39.74 -7.90
CA SER A 7 -40.02 -39.40 -8.28
C SER A 7 -40.42 -38.11 -7.55
N SER A 8 -40.78 -37.05 -8.30
CA SER A 8 -41.79 -36.01 -7.99
C SER A 8 -41.61 -35.04 -6.77
N PRO A 9 -42.46 -33.99 -6.58
CA PRO A 9 -42.05 -32.58 -6.76
C PRO A 9 -42.36 -31.66 -5.55
N ALA A 10 -41.93 -30.40 -5.60
CA ALA A 10 -42.30 -29.36 -4.63
C ALA A 10 -43.21 -28.29 -5.29
N PRO A 11 -44.30 -27.82 -4.62
CA PRO A 11 -45.11 -26.72 -5.12
C PRO A 11 -44.90 -25.39 -4.35
N LEU A 12 -45.51 -24.36 -4.95
CA LEU A 12 -45.33 -22.91 -4.90
C LEU A 12 -46.07 -22.15 -3.77
N TYR A 13 -45.47 -21.03 -3.36
CA TYR A 13 -46.01 -19.68 -2.97
C TYR A 13 -47.13 -19.46 -1.93
N LEU A 14 -46.90 -18.49 -1.02
CA LEU A 14 -47.84 -17.38 -0.69
C LEU A 14 -47.20 -16.20 0.12
N HIS A 15 -47.32 -14.98 -0.44
CA HIS A 15 -47.42 -13.59 0.07
C HIS A 15 -46.90 -13.06 1.46
N ASN A 16 -45.92 -12.12 1.40
CA ASN A 16 -45.82 -10.66 1.82
C ASN A 16 -46.71 -10.05 2.97
N PRO A 17 -46.50 -8.80 3.50
CA PRO A 17 -45.31 -7.95 3.84
C PRO A 17 -45.39 -7.19 5.22
N HIS A 18 -44.36 -6.36 5.53
CA HIS A 18 -44.26 -5.22 6.49
C HIS A 18 -44.11 -5.46 8.01
N HIS A 19 -43.00 -4.99 8.62
CA HIS A 19 -43.00 -3.90 9.64
C HIS A 19 -41.58 -3.55 10.20
N ASN A 20 -41.24 -2.27 10.05
CA ASN A 20 -40.44 -1.33 10.84
C ASN A 20 -39.37 -1.76 11.87
N PHE A 21 -38.20 -1.16 11.64
CA PHE A 21 -37.16 -0.76 12.60
C PHE A 21 -37.73 -0.10 13.87
N LEU A 22 -37.21 -0.49 15.04
CA LEU A 22 -37.26 0.33 16.25
C LEU A 22 -36.01 0.09 17.12
N SER A 23 -35.43 1.21 17.53
CA SER A 23 -34.30 1.41 18.43
C SER A 23 -34.47 0.71 19.79
N LEU A 24 -33.46 -0.03 20.25
CA LEU A 24 -33.34 -0.39 21.67
C LEU A 24 -32.50 0.65 22.40
N SER A 25 -33.16 1.48 23.20
CA SER A 25 -32.56 2.17 24.34
C SER A 25 -32.51 1.19 25.52
N LEU A 26 -31.32 0.96 26.07
CA LEU A 26 -31.15 0.18 27.29
C LEU A 26 -31.36 1.09 28.50
N SER A 27 -32.48 0.94 29.18
CA SER A 27 -32.64 1.33 30.58
C SER A 27 -33.22 0.16 31.37
N LEU A 28 -32.86 0.10 32.65
CA LEU A 28 -33.27 -0.88 33.68
C LEU A 28 -32.31 -2.06 33.88
N PHE A 29 -31.29 -1.85 34.71
CA PHE A 29 -31.06 -2.76 35.83
C PHE A 29 -30.83 -1.94 37.10
N ASN A 30 -31.91 -1.82 37.86
CA ASN A 30 -31.91 -1.34 39.23
C ASN A 30 -31.70 -2.58 40.10
N ASN A 31 -30.59 -2.67 40.84
CA ASN A 31 -30.52 -3.59 41.98
C ASN A 31 -29.56 -3.04 43.05
N ASN A 32 -30.17 -2.83 44.21
CA ASN A 32 -29.55 -2.39 45.46
C ASN A 32 -28.51 -3.39 45.96
N PHE A 33 -27.28 -2.94 46.22
CA PHE A 33 -26.44 -3.55 47.26
C PHE A 33 -25.72 -2.48 48.07
N SER A 34 -26.25 -2.28 49.28
CA SER A 34 -25.60 -2.00 50.56
C SER A 34 -24.25 -1.27 50.55
N CYS A 35 -24.30 0.00 51.00
CA CYS A 35 -23.14 0.79 51.40
C CYS A 35 -22.34 0.07 52.50
N TYR A 36 -21.08 -0.26 52.22
CA TYR A 36 -20.08 -0.53 53.26
C TYR A 36 -18.95 0.51 53.14
N ASN A 37 -18.84 1.31 54.18
CA ASN A 37 -17.98 2.48 54.27
C ASN A 37 -16.53 2.03 54.56
N LYS A 38 -15.63 2.11 53.57
CA LYS A 38 -14.17 2.08 53.80
C LYS A 38 -13.48 3.16 52.97
N ARG A 39 -13.03 4.18 53.69
CA ARG A 39 -12.07 5.24 53.37
C ARG A 39 -11.38 5.09 52.01
N THR A 40 -11.84 5.89 51.05
CA THR A 40 -11.17 6.22 49.80
C THR A 40 -9.85 6.91 50.10
N THR A 41 -8.74 6.23 49.82
CA THR A 41 -7.45 6.89 49.59
C THR A 41 -7.30 6.94 48.08
N PHE A 42 -7.58 8.10 47.47
CA PHE A 42 -7.31 8.32 46.06
C PHE A 42 -5.78 8.33 45.86
N MET A 43 -5.20 7.18 45.48
CA MET A 43 -3.87 7.16 44.92
C MET A 43 -3.96 7.70 43.48
N THR A 44 -3.49 8.93 43.30
CA THR A 44 -3.26 9.52 41.98
C THR A 44 -2.13 8.74 41.31
N LEU A 45 -2.46 7.75 40.49
CA LEU A 45 -1.51 7.12 39.58
C LEU A 45 -1.12 8.17 38.53
N LYS A 46 0.04 8.82 38.74
CA LYS A 46 0.70 9.59 37.70
C LYS A 46 1.14 8.61 36.61
N ALA A 47 0.42 8.60 35.50
CA ALA A 47 0.89 7.98 34.27
C ALA A 47 2.18 8.72 33.85
N GLN A 48 3.33 8.12 34.13
CA GLN A 48 4.59 8.55 33.55
C GLN A 48 4.64 7.97 32.14
N ALA A 49 4.13 8.73 31.17
CA ALA A 49 4.49 8.52 29.78
C ALA A 49 6.00 8.72 29.66
N THR A 50 6.75 7.62 29.54
CA THR A 50 8.13 7.64 29.05
C THR A 50 8.07 8.05 27.58
N ALA A 51 8.01 9.36 27.35
CA ALA A 51 8.27 9.93 26.04
C ALA A 51 9.74 9.66 25.72
N GLU A 52 9.99 8.62 24.93
CA GLU A 52 11.28 8.48 24.25
C GLU A 52 11.52 9.76 23.44
N LYS A 53 12.63 10.39 23.76
CA LYS A 53 13.06 11.65 23.16
C LYS A 53 13.35 11.39 21.69
N LYS A 54 12.39 11.71 20.79
CA LYS A 54 12.54 11.61 19.33
C LYS A 54 13.80 12.36 18.91
N THR A 55 14.85 11.60 18.57
CA THR A 55 16.10 12.08 17.97
C THR A 55 15.74 12.99 16.78
N PRO A 56 16.47 14.10 16.52
CA PRO A 56 16.17 14.98 15.40
C PRO A 56 16.04 14.16 14.12
N LEU A 57 14.91 14.35 13.45
CA LEU A 57 14.46 13.56 12.33
C LEU A 57 15.54 13.57 11.25
N ASP A 58 16.20 12.44 11.04
CA ASP A 58 17.23 12.29 10.02
C ASP A 58 16.58 12.63 8.68
N THR A 59 16.93 13.79 8.14
CA THR A 59 16.31 14.37 6.93
C THR A 59 16.78 13.63 5.68
N ARG A 60 17.65 12.62 5.82
CA ARG A 60 18.17 11.83 4.70
C ARG A 60 17.15 10.81 4.22
N MET A 61 17.08 10.65 2.90
CA MET A 61 16.33 9.54 2.30
C MET A 61 17.00 8.21 2.67
N LEU A 62 16.21 7.21 3.05
CA LEU A 62 16.70 5.86 3.36
C LEU A 62 16.30 4.87 2.27
N VAL A 63 17.24 4.01 1.89
CA VAL A 63 17.03 2.94 0.91
C VAL A 63 17.26 1.60 1.59
N PHE A 64 16.24 0.76 1.56
CA PHE A 64 16.24 -0.56 2.17
C PHE A 64 16.27 -1.63 1.07
N VAL A 65 17.27 -2.51 1.15
CA VAL A 65 17.35 -3.74 0.34
C VAL A 65 17.35 -4.92 1.32
N PRO A 66 16.16 -5.46 1.68
CA PRO A 66 16.08 -6.44 2.74
C PRO A 66 16.87 -7.72 2.37
N PRO A 67 17.77 -8.22 3.24
CA PRO A 67 18.67 -9.33 2.93
C PRO A 67 17.96 -10.70 3.04
N HIS A 68 16.80 -10.86 2.39
CA HIS A 68 15.97 -12.06 2.48
C HIS A 68 16.20 -13.03 1.30
N PRO A 69 16.45 -14.34 1.54
CA PRO A 69 16.68 -15.31 0.46
C PRO A 69 15.53 -15.39 -0.57
N LEU A 70 14.27 -15.33 -0.11
CA LEU A 70 13.12 -15.32 -1.02
C LEU A 70 13.03 -14.07 -1.91
N ILE A 71 13.48 -12.90 -1.43
CA ILE A 71 13.54 -11.69 -2.27
C ILE A 71 14.54 -11.92 -3.41
N LYS A 72 15.73 -12.44 -3.08
CA LYS A 72 16.76 -12.78 -4.09
C LYS A 72 16.27 -13.84 -5.07
N HIS A 73 15.54 -14.85 -4.59
CA HIS A 73 14.92 -15.88 -5.43
C HIS A 73 13.96 -15.26 -6.44
N TRP A 74 12.99 -14.45 -6.00
CA TRP A 74 12.01 -13.85 -6.90
C TRP A 74 12.66 -12.86 -7.87
N VAL A 75 13.61 -12.05 -7.42
CA VAL A 75 14.41 -11.20 -8.31
C VAL A 75 15.11 -12.03 -9.40
N SER A 76 15.63 -13.22 -9.07
CA SER A 76 16.27 -14.11 -10.05
C SER A 76 15.27 -14.65 -11.08
N VAL A 77 14.06 -15.04 -10.65
CA VAL A 77 12.98 -15.46 -11.56
C VAL A 77 12.59 -14.33 -12.51
N LEU A 78 12.49 -13.10 -11.99
CA LEU A 78 12.19 -11.92 -12.80
C LEU A 78 13.33 -11.59 -13.77
N ARG A 79 14.60 -11.86 -13.43
CA ARG A 79 15.73 -11.61 -14.35
C ARG A 79 15.79 -12.59 -15.50
N ASN A 80 15.37 -13.83 -15.29
CA ASN A 80 15.47 -14.86 -16.32
C ASN A 80 14.58 -14.50 -17.51
N GLU A 81 15.20 -14.25 -18.67
CA GLU A 81 14.53 -13.93 -19.94
C GLU A 81 13.54 -15.04 -20.35
N GLN A 82 13.85 -16.30 -20.02
CA GLN A 82 13.03 -17.45 -20.36
C GLN A 82 11.79 -17.62 -19.48
N THR A 83 11.63 -16.82 -18.41
CA THR A 83 10.44 -16.89 -17.54
C THR A 83 9.19 -16.44 -18.30
N PRO A 84 8.17 -17.33 -18.48
CA PRO A 84 6.94 -16.97 -19.17
C PRO A 84 6.11 -15.93 -18.40
N SER A 85 5.30 -15.14 -19.11
CA SER A 85 4.54 -14.02 -18.52
C SER A 85 3.67 -14.39 -17.31
N PRO A 86 2.92 -15.51 -17.28
CA PRO A 86 2.16 -15.88 -16.08
C PRO A 86 3.04 -16.10 -14.85
N ILE A 87 4.21 -16.73 -15.04
CA ILE A 87 5.18 -16.98 -13.97
C ILE A 87 5.86 -15.69 -13.55
N PHE A 88 6.21 -14.82 -14.50
CA PHE A 88 6.77 -13.50 -14.23
C PHE A 88 5.81 -12.65 -13.40
N ARG A 89 4.53 -12.59 -13.78
CA ARG A 89 3.51 -11.84 -13.04
C ARG A 89 3.35 -12.37 -11.61
N ASN A 90 3.29 -13.69 -11.43
CA ASN A 90 3.19 -14.30 -10.09
C ASN A 90 4.45 -14.02 -9.25
N ALA A 91 5.64 -14.11 -9.85
CA ALA A 91 6.89 -13.77 -9.17
C ALA A 91 6.95 -12.29 -8.77
N MET A 92 6.42 -11.40 -9.60
CA MET A 92 6.30 -9.97 -9.29
C MET A 92 5.35 -9.75 -8.10
N ALA A 93 4.21 -10.42 -8.07
CA ALA A 93 3.25 -10.34 -6.98
C ALA A 93 3.83 -10.87 -5.65
N GLU A 94 4.55 -11.99 -5.67
CA GLU A 94 5.22 -12.53 -4.48
C GLU A 94 6.36 -11.63 -3.98
N LEU A 95 7.17 -11.07 -4.89
CA LEU A 95 8.19 -10.10 -4.52
C LEU A 95 7.56 -8.87 -3.86
N GLY A 96 6.49 -8.34 -4.44
CA GLY A 96 5.75 -7.20 -3.89
C GLY A 96 5.17 -7.47 -2.52
N ARG A 97 4.59 -8.66 -2.31
CA ARG A 97 4.09 -9.10 -1.01
C ARG A 97 5.18 -9.03 0.07
N LEU A 98 6.36 -9.55 -0.22
CA LEU A 98 7.50 -9.55 0.73
C LEU A 98 8.03 -8.13 0.98
N LEU A 99 8.16 -7.31 -0.06
CA LEU A 99 8.66 -5.94 0.09
C LEU A 99 7.67 -5.05 0.84
N ILE A 100 6.36 -5.20 0.60
CA ILE A 100 5.32 -4.48 1.34
C ILE A 100 5.31 -4.91 2.80
N TYR A 101 5.48 -6.21 3.08
CA TYR A 101 5.64 -6.70 4.44
C TYR A 101 6.83 -6.04 5.15
N GLU A 102 8.01 -6.02 4.52
CA GLU A 102 9.19 -5.33 5.06
C GLU A 102 8.99 -3.81 5.19
N ALA A 103 8.28 -3.19 4.25
CA ALA A 103 7.94 -1.78 4.30
C ALA A 103 6.98 -1.44 5.45
N SER A 104 6.12 -2.39 5.84
CA SER A 104 5.13 -2.18 6.90
C SER A 104 5.66 -2.45 8.32
N ARG A 105 6.78 -3.19 8.45
CA ARG A 105 7.32 -3.73 9.70
C ARG A 105 7.27 -2.78 10.90
N ASP A 106 7.85 -1.59 10.76
CA ASP A 106 7.97 -0.59 11.84
C ASP A 106 7.28 0.73 11.45
N TRP A 107 6.21 0.66 10.64
CA TRP A 107 5.59 1.86 10.06
C TRP A 107 4.12 2.03 10.43
N LEU A 108 3.43 0.93 10.69
CA LEU A 108 2.01 0.94 11.00
C LEU A 108 1.79 1.46 12.43
N PRO A 109 0.84 2.38 12.63
CA PRO A 109 0.48 2.85 13.96
C PRO A 109 -0.28 1.75 14.68
N THR A 110 -0.03 1.61 15.98
CA THR A 110 -0.72 0.64 16.81
C THR A 110 -1.48 1.29 17.95
N ILE A 111 -2.54 0.63 18.38
CA ILE A 111 -3.33 0.98 19.56
C ILE A 111 -3.43 -0.23 20.49
N SER A 112 -3.29 0.01 21.79
CA SER A 112 -3.48 -1.03 22.81
C SER A 112 -4.94 -1.08 23.27
N GLY A 113 -5.39 -2.27 23.67
CA GLY A 113 -6.71 -2.47 24.23
C GLY A 113 -6.83 -3.78 24.99
N GLU A 114 -8.05 -4.10 25.41
CA GLU A 114 -8.40 -5.37 26.04
C GLU A 114 -9.50 -6.06 25.24
N ILE A 115 -9.37 -7.37 25.07
CA ILE A 115 -10.40 -8.21 24.45
C ILE A 115 -10.75 -9.39 25.34
N GLN A 116 -12.00 -9.82 25.28
CA GLN A 116 -12.42 -11.08 25.89
C GLN A 116 -12.01 -12.25 24.98
N SER A 117 -11.01 -13.01 25.39
CA SER A 117 -10.68 -14.29 24.76
C SER A 117 -11.60 -15.40 25.32
N PRO A 118 -11.63 -16.60 24.71
CA PRO A 118 -12.40 -17.73 25.24
C PRO A 118 -12.04 -18.13 26.68
N LEU A 119 -10.86 -17.76 27.18
CA LEU A 119 -10.37 -18.16 28.50
C LEU A 119 -10.17 -16.98 29.48
N GLY A 120 -10.44 -15.74 29.07
CA GLY A 120 -10.25 -14.55 29.91
C GLY A 120 -9.95 -13.27 29.14
N VAL A 121 -9.86 -12.15 29.86
CA VAL A 121 -9.46 -10.86 29.28
C VAL A 121 -7.98 -10.91 28.91
N ALA A 122 -7.67 -10.52 27.69
CA ALA A 122 -6.31 -10.43 27.16
C ALA A 122 -5.99 -9.00 26.74
N SER A 123 -4.82 -8.50 27.15
CA SER A 123 -4.26 -7.26 26.62
C SER A 123 -3.70 -7.52 25.23
N VAL A 124 -4.03 -6.63 24.29
CA VAL A 124 -3.75 -6.80 22.87
C VAL A 124 -3.34 -5.49 22.24
N GLU A 125 -2.68 -5.59 21.10
CA GLU A 125 -2.26 -4.47 20.27
C GLU A 125 -2.78 -4.69 18.85
N PHE A 126 -3.37 -3.65 18.27
CA PHE A 126 -3.94 -3.66 16.93
C PHE A 126 -3.33 -2.56 16.07
N VAL A 127 -3.27 -2.78 14.76
CA VAL A 127 -3.05 -1.69 13.81
C VAL A 127 -4.22 -0.71 13.91
N ASP A 128 -3.94 0.59 14.03
CA ASP A 128 -4.98 1.61 14.17
C ASP A 128 -5.83 1.72 12.89
N PRO A 129 -7.12 1.35 12.91
CA PRO A 129 -7.97 1.40 11.72
C PRO A 129 -8.28 2.84 11.27
N ARG A 130 -8.00 3.86 12.10
CA ARG A 130 -8.25 5.27 11.78
C ARG A 130 -7.17 5.89 10.89
N GLU A 131 -6.01 5.25 10.81
CA GLU A 131 -4.87 5.68 10.01
C GLU A 131 -4.56 4.64 8.91
N PRO A 132 -5.40 4.55 7.86
CA PRO A 132 -5.30 3.49 6.87
C PRO A 132 -4.06 3.61 5.99
N VAL A 133 -3.78 2.53 5.26
CA VAL A 133 -2.71 2.50 4.25
C VAL A 133 -3.34 2.58 2.86
N ALA A 134 -2.95 3.59 2.09
CA ALA A 134 -3.31 3.73 0.69
C ALA A 134 -2.22 3.11 -0.20
N VAL A 135 -2.59 2.22 -1.12
CA VAL A 135 -1.66 1.63 -2.10
C VAL A 135 -1.89 2.30 -3.46
N VAL A 136 -0.83 2.84 -4.03
CA VAL A 136 -0.81 3.61 -5.28
C VAL A 136 0.09 2.92 -6.30
N PRO A 137 -0.41 1.90 -7.03
CA PRO A 137 0.33 1.30 -8.13
C PRO A 137 0.45 2.27 -9.31
N LEU A 138 1.66 2.38 -9.86
CA LEU A 138 1.92 3.09 -11.12
C LEU A 138 1.67 2.15 -12.29
N LEU A 139 0.60 2.40 -13.04
CA LEU A 139 0.16 1.53 -14.12
C LEU A 139 1.11 1.60 -15.33
N ARG A 140 1.27 0.51 -16.07
CA ARG A 140 0.62 -0.81 -15.89
C ARG A 140 1.35 -1.71 -14.89
N ALA A 141 2.68 -1.68 -14.89
CA ALA A 141 3.51 -2.67 -14.20
C ALA A 141 3.36 -2.67 -12.67
N GLY A 142 3.06 -1.52 -12.05
CA GLY A 142 2.79 -1.39 -10.60
C GLY A 142 1.66 -2.26 -10.08
N LEU A 143 0.68 -2.60 -10.92
CA LEU A 143 -0.42 -3.47 -10.51
C LEU A 143 0.06 -4.90 -10.23
N ALA A 144 0.99 -5.43 -11.04
CA ALA A 144 1.56 -6.75 -10.83
C ALA A 144 2.35 -6.85 -9.51
N LEU A 145 3.05 -5.77 -9.11
CA LEU A 145 3.78 -5.71 -7.84
C LEU A 145 2.86 -5.47 -6.64
N ALA A 146 1.75 -4.74 -6.81
CA ALA A 146 0.80 -4.46 -5.74
C ALA A 146 -0.27 -5.56 -5.55
N GLU A 147 -0.33 -6.57 -6.40
CA GLU A 147 -1.40 -7.60 -6.45
C GLU A 147 -1.73 -8.19 -5.07
N HIS A 148 -0.72 -8.53 -4.27
CA HIS A 148 -0.90 -9.17 -2.96
C HIS A 148 -0.88 -8.19 -1.77
N ALA A 149 -0.96 -6.87 -2.00
CA ALA A 149 -0.89 -5.89 -0.92
C ALA A 149 -1.99 -6.07 0.16
N SER A 150 -3.22 -6.36 -0.27
CA SER A 150 -4.37 -6.59 0.64
C SER A 150 -4.26 -7.87 1.47
N SER A 151 -3.40 -8.82 1.08
CA SER A 151 -3.13 -10.02 1.90
C SER A 151 -2.25 -9.73 3.12
N ILE A 152 -1.53 -8.60 3.11
CA ILE A 152 -0.59 -8.20 4.16
C ILE A 152 -1.15 -7.06 5.01
N LEU A 153 -1.89 -6.14 4.40
CA LEU A 153 -2.32 -4.91 5.04
C LEU A 153 -3.82 -5.00 5.41
N PRO A 154 -4.19 -4.86 6.71
CA PRO A 154 -5.54 -5.13 7.20
C PRO A 154 -6.61 -4.09 6.81
N ALA A 155 -6.21 -2.86 6.44
CA ALA A 155 -7.13 -1.77 6.08
C ALA A 155 -6.58 -0.94 4.91
N THR A 156 -6.75 -1.46 3.69
CA THR A 156 -6.20 -0.82 2.47
C THR A 156 -7.25 -0.16 1.60
N ASN A 157 -6.97 1.08 1.20
CA ASN A 157 -7.61 1.70 0.03
C ASN A 157 -6.63 1.65 -1.15
N THR A 158 -7.05 1.15 -2.31
CA THR A 158 -6.19 1.12 -3.51
C THR A 158 -6.60 2.23 -4.47
N TYR A 159 -5.67 3.16 -4.75
CA TYR A 159 -5.88 4.22 -5.73
C TYR A 159 -4.97 4.01 -6.94
N HIS A 160 -5.52 4.09 -8.14
CA HIS A 160 -4.75 3.82 -9.34
C HIS A 160 -4.19 5.12 -9.94
N LEU A 161 -2.88 5.14 -10.20
CA LEU A 161 -2.24 6.18 -11.00
C LEU A 161 -1.71 5.57 -12.29
N GLY A 162 -2.15 6.09 -13.43
CA GLY A 162 -1.58 5.79 -14.73
C GLY A 162 -0.74 6.96 -15.22
N ASN A 163 0.57 6.75 -15.25
CA ASN A 163 1.52 7.63 -15.90
C ASN A 163 2.02 6.91 -17.15
N TYR A 164 2.04 7.58 -18.30
CA TYR A 164 2.53 6.98 -19.52
C TYR A 164 3.82 7.66 -19.93
N ARG A 165 4.81 6.84 -20.30
CA ARG A 165 6.07 7.28 -20.88
C ARG A 165 5.77 7.63 -22.33
N ILE A 166 5.63 8.92 -22.63
CA ILE A 166 5.67 9.40 -24.01
C ILE A 166 6.85 10.35 -24.17
N SER A 167 7.85 9.88 -24.90
CA SER A 167 8.58 10.73 -25.83
C SER A 167 7.57 11.25 -26.85
N SER A 168 7.35 12.57 -26.87
CA SER A 168 6.41 13.33 -27.73
C SER A 168 4.90 13.05 -27.55
N CYS A 169 4.24 13.59 -26.49
CA CYS A 169 2.84 14.02 -26.63
C CYS A 169 2.37 14.94 -25.49
N VAL A 170 2.22 16.22 -25.87
CA VAL A 170 1.03 17.06 -25.70
C VAL A 170 0.33 17.01 -24.34
N GLN A 171 0.64 18.02 -23.54
CA GLN A 171 -0.32 18.53 -22.57
C GLN A 171 -1.34 19.39 -23.31
N SER A 172 -2.59 18.93 -23.36
CA SER A 172 -3.72 19.75 -23.77
C SER A 172 -4.96 19.27 -23.04
N MET A 173 -5.33 19.98 -21.97
CA MET A 173 -6.70 20.41 -21.67
C MET A 173 -6.73 21.19 -20.34
N ALA A 174 -6.12 22.37 -20.35
CA ALA A 174 -6.65 23.58 -19.70
C ALA A 174 -5.93 24.78 -20.32
N GLN A 175 -6.54 25.35 -21.36
CA GLN A 175 -6.16 26.60 -22.05
C GLN A 175 -4.83 26.61 -22.81
N GLY A 176 -4.94 26.53 -24.14
CA GLY A 176 -4.24 27.41 -25.09
C GLY A 176 -2.71 27.36 -25.22
N VAL A 177 -2.27 27.06 -26.45
CA VAL A 177 -0.95 27.31 -27.05
C VAL A 177 0.01 26.10 -27.09
N SER A 178 0.61 25.99 -28.26
CA SER A 178 1.27 24.86 -28.92
C SER A 178 2.77 24.70 -28.61
N ARG A 179 3.24 23.46 -28.84
CA ARG A 179 4.57 22.97 -29.30
C ARG A 179 5.82 23.31 -28.47
N ASP A 180 6.42 22.24 -27.91
CA ASP A 180 7.84 21.93 -28.07
C ASP A 180 8.12 20.44 -27.79
N GLU A 181 8.95 19.80 -28.63
CA GLU A 181 9.12 18.33 -28.78
C GLU A 181 10.48 17.80 -28.28
N GLU A 182 10.87 18.06 -27.03
CA GLU A 182 12.23 17.65 -26.58
C GLU A 182 12.34 16.93 -25.23
N THR A 183 11.28 16.79 -24.42
CA THR A 183 11.45 16.34 -23.03
C THR A 183 10.96 14.90 -22.75
N LEU A 184 11.77 14.11 -22.04
CA LEU A 184 11.43 12.78 -21.51
C LEU A 184 10.59 12.84 -20.21
N GLN A 185 9.76 13.88 -20.05
CA GLN A 185 8.96 14.06 -18.84
C GLN A 185 7.68 13.19 -18.88
N PRO A 186 7.25 12.61 -17.76
CA PRO A 186 6.06 11.78 -17.72
C PRO A 186 4.78 12.61 -17.80
N THR A 187 3.85 12.23 -18.69
CA THR A 187 2.49 12.80 -18.74
C THR A 187 1.51 11.87 -18.02
N VAL A 188 0.67 12.45 -17.16
CA VAL A 188 -0.34 11.71 -16.39
C VAL A 188 -1.59 11.51 -17.24
N TYR A 189 -1.92 10.27 -17.60
CA TYR A 189 -3.11 9.96 -18.41
C TYR A 189 -4.30 9.48 -17.57
N LEU A 190 -4.04 8.97 -16.36
CA LEU A 190 -5.07 8.53 -15.43
C LEU A 190 -4.70 8.94 -14.00
N ASN A 191 -5.48 9.83 -13.42
CA ASN A 191 -5.37 10.19 -12.02
C ASN A 191 -6.68 9.89 -11.29
N LYS A 192 -6.71 8.80 -10.52
CA LYS A 192 -7.86 8.42 -9.67
C LYS A 192 -7.59 8.64 -8.18
N LEU A 193 -6.57 9.42 -7.83
CA LEU A 193 -6.39 9.85 -6.45
C LEU A 193 -7.51 10.83 -6.06
N PRO A 194 -8.01 10.78 -4.81
CA PRO A 194 -8.99 11.73 -4.31
C PRO A 194 -8.43 13.15 -4.31
N LYS A 195 -9.29 14.17 -4.25
CA LYS A 195 -8.85 15.58 -4.15
C LYS A 195 -7.98 15.85 -2.92
N LYS A 196 -8.23 15.14 -1.84
CA LYS A 196 -7.46 15.17 -0.59
C LYS A 196 -7.37 13.75 -0.05
N ILE A 197 -6.18 13.34 0.39
CA ILE A 197 -6.00 12.08 1.10
C ILE A 197 -6.32 12.32 2.57
N SER A 198 -7.04 11.39 3.21
CA SER A 198 -7.44 11.51 4.61
C SER A 198 -6.22 11.72 5.51
N GLU A 199 -6.38 12.57 6.52
CA GLU A 199 -5.34 12.82 7.52
C GLU A 199 -4.92 11.50 8.20
N GLY A 200 -3.64 11.37 8.55
CA GLY A 200 -3.07 10.14 9.11
C GLY A 200 -2.88 9.00 8.11
N THR A 201 -3.42 9.09 6.89
CA THR A 201 -3.23 8.04 5.88
C THR A 201 -1.76 7.95 5.48
N ARG A 202 -1.27 6.72 5.46
CA ARG A 202 0.05 6.32 4.96
C ARG A 202 -0.06 5.88 3.51
N VAL A 203 0.92 6.21 2.67
CA VAL A 203 0.86 5.94 1.22
C VAL A 203 2.03 5.06 0.77
N LEU A 204 1.70 3.93 0.14
CA LEU A 204 2.65 3.09 -0.58
C LEU A 204 2.58 3.40 -2.07
N VAL A 205 3.62 3.99 -2.63
CA VAL A 205 3.73 4.18 -4.09
C VAL A 205 4.51 3.01 -4.67
N VAL A 206 3.91 2.28 -5.61
CA VAL A 206 4.41 0.97 -6.06
C VAL A 206 4.70 0.99 -7.55
N ASP A 207 5.96 0.77 -7.91
CA ASP A 207 6.43 0.70 -9.30
C ASP A 207 7.57 -0.33 -9.42
N PRO A 208 7.50 -1.36 -10.29
CA PRO A 208 8.53 -2.38 -10.38
C PRO A 208 9.91 -1.84 -10.73
N MET A 209 10.00 -0.75 -11.50
CA MET A 209 11.27 -0.29 -12.06
C MET A 209 11.49 1.20 -11.86
N LEU A 210 12.42 1.54 -10.98
CA LEU A 210 12.86 2.92 -10.77
C LEU A 210 14.16 3.17 -11.54
N ALA A 211 14.02 3.57 -12.82
CA ALA A 211 15.15 3.80 -13.73
C ALA A 211 15.69 5.23 -13.68
N THR A 212 15.06 6.18 -14.38
CA THR A 212 15.46 7.61 -14.37
C THR A 212 14.86 8.40 -13.21
N GLY A 213 13.92 7.79 -12.47
CA GLY A 213 13.20 8.44 -11.38
C GLY A 213 12.09 9.41 -11.81
N GLY A 214 11.91 9.70 -13.11
CA GLY A 214 10.92 10.67 -13.58
C GLY A 214 9.48 10.33 -13.18
N THR A 215 9.03 9.10 -13.48
CA THR A 215 7.66 8.65 -13.20
C THR A 215 7.32 8.66 -11.72
N ILE A 216 8.26 8.22 -10.87
CA ILE A 216 8.05 8.14 -9.43
C ILE A 216 8.03 9.52 -8.76
N VAL A 217 8.86 10.46 -9.23
CA VAL A 217 8.85 11.87 -8.80
C VAL A 217 7.47 12.48 -9.07
N ALA A 218 6.99 12.41 -10.31
CA ALA A 218 5.68 12.93 -10.66
C ALA A 218 4.54 12.29 -9.83
N ALA A 219 4.64 11.00 -9.53
CA ALA A 219 3.64 10.34 -8.70
C ALA A 219 3.68 10.80 -7.24
N ILE A 220 4.87 10.98 -6.66
CA ILE A 220 5.03 11.50 -5.29
C ILE A 220 4.53 12.94 -5.22
N ASP A 221 4.81 13.78 -6.21
CA ASP A 221 4.31 15.16 -6.25
C ASP A 221 2.78 15.19 -6.19
N LEU A 222 2.10 14.37 -7.00
CA LEU A 222 0.64 14.25 -6.95
C LEU A 222 0.12 13.78 -5.59
N VAL A 223 0.84 12.87 -4.91
CA VAL A 223 0.48 12.40 -3.56
C VAL A 223 0.67 13.53 -2.54
N LYS A 224 1.75 14.31 -2.65
CA LYS A 224 2.05 15.45 -1.76
C LYS A 224 1.07 16.60 -1.93
N GLU A 225 0.68 16.91 -3.17
CA GLU A 225 -0.39 17.89 -3.48
C GLU A 225 -1.71 17.58 -2.75
N ARG A 226 -1.92 16.32 -2.36
CA ARG A 226 -3.12 15.86 -1.64
C ARG A 226 -2.97 15.86 -0.12
N GLY A 227 -1.88 16.43 0.40
CA GLY A 227 -1.64 16.64 1.82
C GLY A 227 -0.92 15.47 2.52
N VAL A 228 -0.07 14.73 1.80
CA VAL A 228 0.73 13.64 2.38
C VAL A 228 2.20 14.05 2.44
N ASP A 229 2.80 13.99 3.62
CA ASP A 229 4.21 14.35 3.85
C ASP A 229 5.14 13.16 3.56
N ASN A 230 6.42 13.45 3.29
CA ASN A 230 7.41 12.43 2.91
C ASN A 230 7.51 11.27 3.92
N GLU A 231 7.42 11.53 5.24
CA GLU A 231 7.48 10.50 6.30
C GLU A 231 6.33 9.47 6.22
N ARG A 232 5.21 9.86 5.63
CA ARG A 232 4.03 9.02 5.41
C ARG A 232 4.00 8.41 4.02
N ILE A 233 5.06 8.56 3.23
CA ILE A 233 5.20 7.95 1.91
C ILE A 233 6.32 6.91 1.95
N LYS A 234 6.02 5.70 1.48
CA LYS A 234 7.03 4.68 1.19
C LYS A 234 6.95 4.27 -0.26
N VAL A 235 8.09 4.12 -0.91
CA VAL A 235 8.18 3.64 -2.28
C VAL A 235 8.59 2.18 -2.27
N VAL A 236 7.93 1.34 -3.07
CA VAL A 236 8.25 -0.09 -3.22
C VAL A 236 8.54 -0.40 -4.68
N CYS A 237 9.69 -1.02 -4.96
CA CYS A 237 10.11 -1.41 -6.30
C CYS A 237 10.82 -2.76 -6.34
N ALA A 238 10.73 -3.46 -7.47
CA ALA A 238 11.47 -4.71 -7.67
C ALA A 238 12.96 -4.42 -7.92
N VAL A 239 13.25 -3.41 -8.75
CA VAL A 239 14.60 -2.99 -9.12
C VAL A 239 14.71 -1.47 -9.22
N THR A 240 15.83 -0.93 -8.74
CA THR A 240 16.20 0.48 -8.91
C THR A 240 17.68 0.61 -9.27
N CYS A 241 18.16 1.84 -9.44
CA CYS A 241 19.56 2.16 -9.75
C CYS A 241 19.95 3.53 -9.16
N PRO A 242 21.25 3.87 -9.09
CA PRO A 242 21.72 5.15 -8.54
C PRO A 242 21.05 6.39 -9.15
N SER A 243 20.75 6.39 -10.46
CA SER A 243 20.14 7.54 -11.14
C SER A 243 18.76 7.91 -10.56
N ALA A 244 17.87 6.94 -10.38
CA ALA A 244 16.57 7.19 -9.75
C ALA A 244 16.71 7.56 -8.27
N LEU A 245 17.59 6.88 -7.54
CA LEU A 245 17.78 7.11 -6.10
C LEU A 245 18.32 8.51 -5.82
N GLN A 246 19.28 8.99 -6.62
CA GLN A 246 19.79 10.35 -6.50
C GLN A 246 18.68 11.38 -6.72
N LYS A 247 17.90 11.21 -7.80
CA LYS A 247 16.78 12.11 -8.11
C LYS A 247 15.74 12.13 -6.98
N LEU A 248 15.39 10.97 -6.42
CA LEU A 248 14.48 10.89 -5.27
C LEU A 248 15.08 11.57 -4.03
N SER A 249 16.37 11.34 -3.75
CA SER A 249 17.05 11.93 -2.59
C SER A 249 17.10 13.45 -2.64
N GLU A 250 17.28 14.03 -3.83
CA GLU A 250 17.32 15.48 -4.03
C GLU A 250 15.94 16.14 -3.84
N ASN A 251 14.86 15.45 -4.24
CA ASN A 251 13.50 16.00 -4.21
C ASN A 251 12.72 15.67 -2.93
N TYR A 252 13.02 14.54 -2.28
CA TYR A 252 12.22 14.02 -1.16
C TYR A 252 13.09 13.55 0.02
N PRO A 253 13.71 14.49 0.76
CA PRO A 253 14.37 14.18 2.03
C PRO A 253 13.41 13.47 3.01
N GLY A 254 13.92 12.49 3.75
CA GLY A 254 13.14 11.68 4.70
C GLY A 254 12.23 10.62 4.08
N LEU A 255 12.22 10.46 2.75
CA LEU A 255 11.49 9.39 2.07
C LEU A 255 12.18 8.03 2.31
N HIS A 256 11.39 6.96 2.41
CA HIS A 256 11.92 5.59 2.48
C HIS A 256 11.60 4.83 1.19
N VAL A 257 12.63 4.21 0.60
CA VAL A 257 12.53 3.36 -0.60
C VAL A 257 12.87 1.93 -0.25
N TYR A 258 11.99 0.98 -0.59
CA TYR A 258 12.20 -0.45 -0.43
C TYR A 258 12.39 -1.08 -1.82
N ALA A 259 13.55 -1.68 -2.04
CA ALA A 259 13.92 -2.27 -3.32
C ALA A 259 14.27 -3.75 -3.16
N GLY A 260 13.86 -4.57 -4.12
CA GLY A 260 14.33 -5.96 -4.20
C GLY A 260 15.83 -6.05 -4.51
N ILE A 261 16.33 -5.13 -5.35
CA ILE A 261 17.74 -5.03 -5.72
C ILE A 261 18.06 -3.63 -6.27
N ILE A 262 19.32 -3.21 -6.11
CA ILE A 262 19.87 -2.00 -6.73
C ILE A 262 20.87 -2.44 -7.80
N ASP A 263 20.60 -2.08 -9.04
CA ASP A 263 21.44 -2.36 -10.20
C ASP A 263 22.35 -1.17 -10.52
N PRO A 264 23.51 -1.40 -11.15
CA PRO A 264 24.58 -0.41 -11.27
C PRO A 264 24.22 0.81 -12.12
N THR A 265 23.48 0.62 -13.22
CA THR A 265 23.31 1.69 -14.22
C THR A 265 22.07 1.52 -15.09
N ILE A 266 21.86 2.47 -15.99
CA ILE A 266 20.85 2.46 -17.05
C ILE A 266 21.52 2.57 -18.43
N THR A 267 20.84 2.11 -19.48
CA THR A 267 21.19 2.39 -20.89
C THR A 267 20.84 3.84 -21.27
N ASP A 268 21.31 4.29 -22.44
CA ASP A 268 20.92 5.59 -23.03
C ASP A 268 19.39 5.71 -23.25
N LYS A 269 18.70 4.58 -23.41
CA LYS A 269 17.23 4.51 -23.51
C LYS A 269 16.54 4.51 -22.15
N GLY A 270 17.28 4.65 -21.05
CA GLY A 270 16.76 4.68 -19.69
C GLY A 270 16.26 3.32 -19.19
N MET A 271 16.84 2.22 -19.65
CA MET A 271 16.54 0.86 -19.16
C MET A 271 17.61 0.41 -18.17
N ILE A 272 17.22 -0.17 -17.03
CA ILE A 272 18.15 -0.63 -16.00
C ILE A 272 18.97 -1.83 -16.49
N ILE A 273 20.26 -1.89 -16.13
CA ILE A 273 21.19 -2.98 -16.47
C ILE A 273 21.75 -3.60 -15.18
N PRO A 274 21.72 -4.94 -15.01
CA PRO A 274 21.13 -5.94 -15.91
C PRO A 274 19.59 -5.90 -16.00
N GLY A 275 18.91 -5.30 -15.01
CA GLY A 275 17.47 -5.04 -15.05
C GLY A 275 16.60 -6.30 -15.20
N LEU A 276 15.35 -6.08 -15.62
CA LEU A 276 14.33 -7.13 -15.80
C LEU A 276 13.68 -7.09 -17.19
N GLY A 277 14.18 -6.27 -18.12
CA GLY A 277 13.49 -5.93 -19.36
C GLY A 277 12.31 -4.97 -19.12
N ASP A 278 11.29 -4.99 -19.99
CA ASP A 278 10.05 -4.24 -19.76
C ASP A 278 9.13 -5.01 -18.81
N ALA A 279 9.05 -4.58 -17.54
CA ALA A 279 8.24 -5.27 -16.54
C ALA A 279 6.73 -5.27 -16.85
N GLY A 280 6.23 -4.27 -17.59
CA GLY A 280 4.82 -4.21 -17.98
C GLY A 280 4.50 -5.28 -19.01
N ASP A 281 5.23 -5.28 -20.11
CA ASP A 281 5.04 -6.23 -21.20
C ASP A 281 5.30 -7.67 -20.75
N ARG A 282 6.33 -7.88 -19.93
CA ARG A 282 6.60 -9.21 -19.35
C ARG A 282 5.51 -9.69 -18.38
N SER A 283 4.84 -8.79 -17.66
CA SER A 283 3.75 -9.16 -16.76
C SER A 283 2.44 -9.48 -17.49
N TYR A 284 2.19 -8.84 -18.63
CA TYR A 284 0.90 -8.92 -19.33
C TYR A 284 0.94 -9.59 -20.71
N GLY A 285 2.14 -9.95 -21.20
CA GLY A 285 2.33 -10.60 -22.49
C GLY A 285 1.97 -9.71 -23.68
N THR A 286 2.30 -8.42 -23.59
CA THR A 286 2.04 -7.42 -24.65
C THR A 286 3.28 -7.02 -25.42
#